data_AF-A0A932BFF0-F1
#
_entry.id   AF-A0A932BFF0-F1
#
_cell.length_a   1.000
_cell.length_b   1.000
_cell.length_c   1.000
_cell.angle_alpha   90.00
_cell.angle_beta   90.00
_cell.angle_gamma   90.00
#
_symmetry.space_group_name_H-M   'P 1'
#
loop_
_entity.id
_entity.type
_entity.pdbx_description
1 polymer ?
#
loop_
_entity_poly.entity_id
_entity_poly.type
_entity_poly.pdbx_seq_one_letter_code
_entity_poly.pdbx_strand_id
1 'polypeptide(L)'
;MKSRIEQADLEHLEAFPGEQKALVMRKIMSLLPAERVVLDGDNDFEKTVLKLRREGYGLIDLQPLEQAFSCVWYRRSKALFRRADVAMLLWEMQNPGALTTVLTWRI
;
A
#
# COMPACT_ATOMS: atom_id res chain seq x y z
N MET A 1 17.06 -0.40 -7.40
CA MET A 1 16.38 -0.67 -6.10
C MET A 1 15.98 0.59 -5.32
N LYS A 2 16.80 1.66 -5.27
CA LYS A 2 16.59 2.85 -4.42
C LYS A 2 15.52 3.89 -4.80
N SER A 3 14.65 3.71 -5.81
CA SER A 3 13.70 4.79 -6.18
C SER A 3 12.26 4.37 -6.48
N ARG A 4 11.76 3.29 -5.86
CA ARG A 4 10.35 2.90 -6.01
C ARG A 4 9.40 3.73 -5.13
N ILE A 5 9.93 4.21 -4.00
CA ILE A 5 9.27 5.13 -3.06
C ILE A 5 9.96 6.48 -3.21
N GLU A 6 9.18 7.52 -3.44
CA GLU A 6 9.66 8.89 -3.64
C GLU A 6 9.72 9.65 -2.31
N GLN A 7 10.45 10.77 -2.28
CA GLN A 7 10.54 11.62 -1.09
C GLN A 7 9.16 12.08 -0.61
N ALA A 8 8.26 12.41 -1.54
CA ALA A 8 6.88 12.80 -1.21
C ALA A 8 6.09 11.68 -0.52
N ASP A 9 6.36 10.41 -0.86
CA ASP A 9 5.73 9.28 -0.15
C ASP A 9 6.26 9.17 1.28
N LEU A 10 7.56 9.43 1.48
CA LEU A 10 8.19 9.43 2.81
C LEU A 10 7.66 10.59 3.67
N GLU A 11 7.46 11.77 3.10
CA GLU A 11 6.84 12.90 3.79
C GLU A 11 5.42 12.55 4.25
N HIS A 12 4.64 11.84 3.42
CA HIS A 12 3.33 11.32 3.82
C HIS A 12 3.43 10.30 4.96
N LEU A 13 4.39 9.38 4.88
CA LEU A 13 4.64 8.37 5.90
C LEU A 13 4.96 9.00 7.25
N GLU A 14 5.79 10.04 7.26
CA GLU A 14 6.19 10.77 8.47
C GLU A 14 5.06 11.64 9.04
N ALA A 15 4.27 12.28 8.17
CA ALA A 15 3.16 13.13 8.58
C ALA A 15 1.91 12.35 9.02
N PHE A 16 1.82 11.05 8.74
CA PHE A 16 0.61 10.27 9.03
C PHE A 16 0.44 10.05 10.54
N PRO A 17 -0.71 10.41 11.15
CA PRO A 17 -0.88 10.33 12.60
C PRO A 17 -0.73 8.89 13.13
N GLY A 18 0.11 8.70 14.15
CA GLY A 18 0.40 7.38 14.72
C GLY A 18 -0.84 6.64 15.24
N GLU A 19 -1.77 7.35 15.89
CA GLU A 19 -3.03 6.75 16.37
C GLU A 19 -3.90 6.26 15.20
N GLN A 20 -3.94 7.02 14.11
CA GLN A 20 -4.67 6.66 12.91
C GLN A 20 -4.02 5.47 12.21
N LYS A 21 -2.69 5.43 12.12
CA LYS A 21 -1.94 4.26 11.64
C LYS A 21 -2.29 3.01 12.43
N ALA A 22 -2.25 3.08 13.76
CA ALA A 22 -2.58 1.96 14.63
C ALA A 22 -4.03 1.48 14.44
N LEU A 23 -4.98 2.39 14.19
CA LEU A 23 -6.35 2.04 13.84
C LEU A 23 -6.42 1.30 12.50
N VAL A 24 -5.77 1.83 11.46
CA VAL A 24 -5.74 1.21 10.12
C VAL A 24 -5.14 -0.19 10.20
N MET A 25 -3.98 -0.36 10.85
CA MET A 25 -3.31 -1.65 10.96
C MET A 25 -4.17 -2.67 11.72
N ARG A 26 -4.85 -2.27 12.80
CA ARG A 26 -5.80 -3.16 13.51
C ARG A 26 -6.94 -3.61 12.59
N LYS A 27 -7.45 -2.74 11.72
CA LYS A 27 -8.50 -3.09 10.76
C LYS A 27 -7.99 -4.07 9.70
N ILE A 28 -6.80 -3.84 9.14
CA ILE A 28 -6.16 -4.78 8.21
C ILE A 28 -6.00 -6.17 8.85
N MET A 29 -5.56 -6.23 10.11
CA MET A 29 -5.37 -7.50 10.83
C MET A 29 -6.67 -8.21 11.23
N SER A 30 -7.80 -7.50 11.30
CA SER A 30 -9.08 -8.06 11.77
C SER A 30 -10.11 -8.31 10.67
N LEU A 31 -9.89 -7.77 9.48
CA LEU A 31 -10.83 -7.85 8.36
C LEU A 31 -10.18 -8.53 7.17
N LEU A 32 -10.94 -9.39 6.49
CA LEU A 32 -10.52 -9.88 5.18
C LEU A 32 -10.50 -8.72 4.17
N PRO A 33 -9.55 -8.73 3.21
CA PRO A 33 -9.52 -7.75 2.14
C PRO A 33 -10.80 -7.88 1.31
N ALA A 34 -11.33 -6.74 0.89
CA ALA A 34 -12.45 -6.67 -0.05
C ALA A 34 -12.05 -7.20 -1.44
N GLU A 35 -10.78 -7.01 -1.82
CA GLU A 35 -10.22 -7.50 -3.07
C GLU A 35 -8.78 -7.97 -2.87
N ARG A 36 -8.42 -9.07 -3.54
CA ARG A 36 -7.05 -9.58 -3.64
C ARG A 36 -6.73 -9.84 -5.11
N VAL A 37 -5.70 -9.18 -5.61
CA VAL A 37 -5.22 -9.32 -6.99
C VAL A 37 -3.75 -9.71 -6.96
N VAL A 38 -3.37 -10.68 -7.79
CA VAL A 38 -1.98 -11.08 -8.00
C VAL A 38 -1.59 -10.66 -9.41
N LEU A 39 -0.49 -9.93 -9.52
CA LEU A 39 0.05 -9.40 -10.77
C LEU A 39 1.41 -10.05 -11.01
N ASP A 40 1.57 -10.62 -12.20
CA ASP A 40 2.74 -11.37 -12.65
C ASP A 40 3.41 -10.59 -13.78
N GLY A 41 4.21 -9.60 -13.38
CA GLY A 41 4.87 -8.68 -14.29
C GLY A 41 5.98 -7.89 -13.58
N ASP A 42 7.13 -7.80 -14.24
CA ASP A 42 8.38 -7.25 -13.66
C ASP A 42 8.26 -5.80 -13.15
N ASN A 43 7.27 -5.04 -13.61
CA ASN A 43 7.03 -3.64 -13.26
C ASN A 43 5.63 -3.35 -12.69
N ASP A 44 4.86 -4.38 -12.35
CA ASP A 44 3.48 -4.21 -11.87
C ASP A 44 3.43 -3.53 -10.50
N PHE A 45 4.47 -3.69 -9.70
CA PHE A 45 4.65 -2.92 -8.46
C PHE A 45 4.70 -1.41 -8.75
N GLU A 46 5.61 -0.98 -9.63
CA GLU A 46 5.80 0.43 -9.98
C GLU A 46 4.53 1.02 -10.60
N LYS A 47 3.87 0.29 -11.51
CA LYS A 47 2.59 0.72 -12.09
C LYS A 47 1.51 0.88 -11.03
N THR A 48 1.45 -0.02 -10.05
CA THR A 48 0.45 0.06 -8.98
C THR A 48 0.72 1.24 -8.05
N VAL A 49 1.98 1.49 -7.70
CA VAL A 49 2.37 2.68 -6.92
C VAL A 49 1.98 3.98 -7.65
N LEU A 50 2.30 4.09 -8.94
CA LEU A 50 1.92 5.26 -9.75
C LEU A 50 0.39 5.45 -9.81
N LYS A 51 -0.37 4.36 -9.92
CA LYS A 51 -1.83 4.39 -9.88
C LYS A 51 -2.35 4.92 -8.54
N LEU A 52 -1.82 4.42 -7.43
CA LEU A 52 -2.22 4.85 -6.07
C LEU A 52 -1.95 6.34 -5.84
N ARG A 53 -0.78 6.84 -6.25
CA ARG A 53 -0.45 8.27 -6.18
C ARG A 53 -1.44 9.11 -6.97
N ARG A 54 -1.72 8.73 -8.23
CA ARG A 54 -2.70 9.41 -9.10
C ARG A 54 -4.10 9.43 -8.47
N GLU A 55 -4.45 8.39 -7.72
CA GLU A 55 -5.73 8.26 -7.03
C GLU A 55 -5.79 8.96 -5.67
N GLY A 56 -4.70 9.61 -5.25
CA GLY A 56 -4.61 10.40 -4.02
C GLY A 56 -4.40 9.57 -2.76
N TYR A 57 -3.84 8.37 -2.87
CA TYR A 57 -3.38 7.60 -1.72
C TYR A 57 -2.03 8.13 -1.23
N GLY A 58 -1.86 8.21 0.09
CA GLY A 58 -0.58 8.47 0.74
C GLY A 58 -0.03 7.21 1.39
N LEU A 59 1.30 7.05 1.37
CA LEU A 59 2.00 5.96 2.06
C LEU A 59 1.89 6.14 3.58
N ILE A 60 1.59 5.06 4.32
CA ILE A 60 1.45 5.09 5.79
C ILE A 60 2.27 4.01 6.51
N ASP A 61 2.72 2.99 5.78
CA ASP A 61 3.62 1.97 6.31
C ASP A 61 4.53 1.42 5.23
N LEU A 62 5.76 1.12 5.61
CA LEU A 62 6.79 0.61 4.73
C LEU A 62 7.66 -0.41 5.46
N GLN A 63 7.66 -1.66 4.99
CA GLN A 63 8.42 -2.74 5.60
C GLN A 63 9.30 -3.41 4.54
N PRO A 64 10.61 -3.11 4.51
CA PRO A 64 11.55 -3.87 3.72
C PRO A 64 11.78 -5.25 4.36
N LEU A 65 11.79 -6.30 3.55
CA LEU A 65 12.19 -7.66 3.92
C LEU A 65 13.37 -8.08 3.04
N GLU A 66 14.02 -9.20 3.36
CA GLU A 66 15.26 -9.63 2.68
C GLU A 66 15.06 -9.84 1.18
N GLN A 67 13.94 -10.43 0.76
CA GLN A 67 13.59 -10.73 -0.64
C GLN A 67 12.19 -10.24 -1.02
N ALA A 68 11.59 -9.43 -0.16
CA ALA A 68 10.24 -8.94 -0.33
C ALA A 68 10.10 -7.53 0.21
N PHE A 69 8.98 -6.90 -0.10
CA PHE A 69 8.71 -5.53 0.27
C PHE A 69 7.21 -5.37 0.47
N SER A 70 6.79 -4.80 1.59
CA SER A 70 5.39 -4.44 1.80
C SER A 70 5.23 -2.95 2.04
N CYS A 71 4.16 -2.39 1.49
CA CYS A 71 3.77 -1.02 1.76
C CYS A 71 2.25 -0.89 1.88
N VAL A 72 1.82 -0.03 2.80
CA VAL A 72 0.40 0.26 3.05
C VAL A 72 0.11 1.71 2.69
N TRP A 73 -0.94 1.87 1.90
CA TRP A 73 -1.38 3.14 1.35
C TRP A 73 -2.80 3.43 1.82
N TYR A 74 -3.06 4.69 2.12
CA TYR A 74 -4.31 5.15 2.70
C TYR A 74 -4.86 6.34 1.93
N ARG A 75 -6.17 6.33 1.68
CA ARG A 75 -6.91 7.47 1.18
C ARG A 75 -8.16 7.67 2.01
N ARG A 76 -8.34 8.89 2.53
CA ARG A 76 -9.62 9.28 3.13
C ARG A 76 -10.64 9.50 2.02
N SER A 77 -11.78 8.80 2.07
CA SER A 77 -12.86 9.05 1.10
C SER A 77 -13.46 10.43 1.35
N LYS A 78 -13.79 11.15 0.27
CA LYS A 78 -14.51 12.42 0.31
C LYS A 78 -16.03 12.23 0.48
N ALA A 79 -16.51 10.98 0.57
CA ALA A 79 -17.92 10.68 0.70
C ALA A 79 -18.51 11.14 2.05
N LEU A 80 -19.83 11.35 2.09
CA LEU A 80 -20.61 11.74 3.28
C LEU A 80 -20.41 10.81 4.49
N PHE A 81 -20.11 9.53 4.24
CA PHE A 81 -19.66 8.59 5.27
C PHE A 81 -18.14 8.60 5.30
N ARG A 82 -17.55 8.86 6.48
CA ARG A 82 -16.09 8.93 6.74
C ARG A 82 -15.38 7.57 6.57
N ARG A 83 -15.53 6.93 5.41
CA ARG A 83 -14.81 5.70 5.06
C ARG A 83 -13.42 6.06 4.54
N ALA A 84 -12.49 5.14 4.71
CA ALA A 84 -11.18 5.21 4.11
C ALA A 84 -10.93 3.99 3.24
N ASP A 85 -10.23 4.20 2.14
CA ASP A 85 -9.73 3.13 1.30
C ASP A 85 -8.29 2.85 1.72
N VAL A 86 -7.97 1.57 1.86
CA VAL A 86 -6.62 1.11 2.19
C VAL A 86 -6.18 0.13 1.12
N ALA A 87 -4.95 0.27 0.65
CA ALA A 87 -4.30 -0.66 -0.26
C ALA A 87 -2.99 -1.13 0.34
N MET A 88 -2.76 -2.44 0.40
CA MET A 88 -1.47 -3.03 0.73
C MET A 88 -0.88 -3.65 -0.53
N LEU A 89 0.36 -3.33 -0.81
CA LEU A 89 1.15 -3.98 -1.85
C LEU A 89 2.17 -4.87 -1.17
N LEU A 90 2.25 -6.12 -1.61
CA LEU A 90 3.33 -7.04 -1.30
C LEU A 90 4.05 -7.36 -2.60
N TRP A 91 5.32 -6.99 -2.68
CA TRP A 91 6.20 -7.33 -3.77
C TRP A 91 7.18 -8.39 -3.31
N GLU A 92 7.29 -9.48 -4.06
CA GLU A 92 8.14 -10.62 -3.74
C GLU A 92 9.04 -10.91 -4.94
N MET A 93 10.34 -11.00 -4.70
CA MET A 93 11.29 -11.45 -5.71
C MET A 93 11.08 -12.94 -5.97
N GLN A 94 11.01 -13.33 -7.24
CA GLN A 94 10.95 -14.72 -7.66
C GLN A 94 12.17 -15.06 -8.53
N ASN A 95 12.45 -16.35 -8.71
CA ASN A 95 13.46 -16.80 -9.64
C ASN A 95 12.84 -17.73 -10.70
N PRO A 96 12.61 -17.26 -11.95
CA PRO A 96 12.80 -15.90 -12.44
C PRO A 96 11.63 -14.95 -12.09
N GLY A 97 11.91 -13.64 -11.95
CA GLY A 97 10.88 -12.57 -11.99
C GLY A 97 10.52 -11.94 -10.65
N ALA A 98 9.31 -11.37 -10.58
CA ALA A 98 8.76 -10.83 -9.35
C ALA A 98 7.23 -10.83 -9.39
N LEU A 99 6.62 -10.97 -8.21
CA LEU A 99 5.17 -11.01 -8.05
C LEU A 99 4.71 -9.81 -7.23
N THR A 100 3.61 -9.18 -7.63
CA THR A 100 2.97 -8.11 -6.87
C THR A 100 1.57 -8.55 -6.45
N THR A 101 1.36 -8.72 -5.15
CA THR A 101 0.03 -8.90 -4.58
C THR A 101 -0.52 -7.56 -4.12
N VAL A 102 -1.75 -7.23 -4.54
CA VAL A 102 -2.50 -6.05 -4.10
C VAL A 102 -3.69 -6.51 -3.28
N LEU A 103 -3.82 -5.98 -2.07
CA LEU A 103 -4.95 -6.22 -1.17
C LEU A 103 -5.63 -4.89 -0.87
N THR A 104 -6.96 -4.83 -0.91
CA THR A 104 -7.69 -3.59 -0.60
C THR A 104 -8.75 -3.77 0.48
N TRP A 105 -8.98 -2.73 1.27
CA TRP A 105 -10.04 -2.66 2.27
C TRP A 105 -10.80 -1.34 2.16
N ARG A 106 -12.06 -1.37 2.60
CA ARG A 106 -12.84 -0.18 2.93
C ARG A 106 -13.10 -0.18 4.43
N ILE A 107 -12.53 0.79 5.15
CA ILE A 107 -12.56 0.86 6.62
C ILE A 107 -13.20 2.13 7.14
#